data_AF-A0AAW5TJ12-F1
#
_entry.id   AF-A0AAW5TJ12-F1
#
_cell.length_a   1.000
_cell.length_b   1.000
_cell.length_c   1.000
_cell.angle_alpha   90.00
_cell.angle_beta   90.00
_cell.angle_gamma   90.00
#
_symmetry.space_group_name_H-M   'P 1'
#
loop_
_entity.id
_entity.type
_entity.pdbx_description
1 polymer ?
#
loop_
_entity_poly.entity_id
_entity_poly.type
_entity_poly.pdbx_seq_one_letter_code
_entity_poly.pdbx_strand_id
1 'polypeptide(L)'
;AENLGIGVVLNLMGPQKTPGHLGASIPMRENSRPLIALTGPTEGGRTRLTIAHELGHLLFDADLRVPIRGTRSPEENRAFDFAGALLVPEKVMRE
;
A
#
# COMPACT_ATOMS: atom_id res chain seq x y z
N ALA A 1 11.76 -14.24 14.96
CA ALA A 1 12.55 -14.11 13.73
C ALA A 1 11.82 -13.11 12.83
N GLU A 2 12.36 -11.90 12.68
CA GLU A 2 11.80 -10.81 11.85
C GLU A 2 12.12 -11.03 10.35
N ASN A 3 11.62 -12.11 9.77
CA ASN A 3 11.70 -12.33 8.32
C ASN A 3 10.28 -12.39 7.74
N LEU A 4 9.49 -11.34 7.95
CA LEU A 4 8.25 -11.13 7.20
C LEU A 4 8.57 -10.23 6.01
N GLY A 5 9.05 -10.85 4.93
CA GLY A 5 9.11 -10.20 3.63
C GLY A 5 7.69 -10.01 3.07
N ILE A 6 7.47 -8.92 2.35
CA ILE A 6 6.21 -8.65 1.66
C ILE A 6 6.39 -8.96 0.18
N GLY A 7 5.54 -9.82 -0.36
CA GLY A 7 5.53 -10.09 -1.80
C GLY A 7 4.80 -8.97 -2.54
N VAL A 8 5.35 -8.52 -3.67
CA VAL A 8 4.73 -7.50 -4.52
C VAL A 8 4.44 -8.08 -5.90
N VAL A 9 3.18 -8.03 -6.32
CA VAL A 9 2.72 -8.41 -7.67
C VAL A 9 2.41 -7.12 -8.44
N LEU A 10 3.20 -6.81 -9.47
CA LEU A 10 3.11 -5.52 -10.16
C LEU A 10 2.02 -5.45 -11.25
N ASN A 11 1.50 -6.58 -11.69
CA ASN A 11 0.55 -6.64 -12.80
C ASN A 11 -0.43 -7.81 -12.61
N LEU A 12 -1.42 -7.62 -11.73
CA LEU A 12 -2.38 -8.67 -11.41
C LEU A 12 -3.46 -8.83 -12.50
N MET A 13 -3.93 -7.74 -13.11
CA MET A 13 -5.09 -7.78 -14.03
C MET A 13 -4.73 -7.83 -15.52
N GLY A 14 -3.45 -7.72 -15.88
CA GLY A 14 -3.05 -7.66 -17.28
C GLY A 14 -3.59 -6.40 -17.99
N PRO A 15 -3.98 -6.47 -19.27
CA PRO A 15 -4.41 -5.28 -20.02
C PRO A 15 -5.79 -4.71 -19.62
N GLN A 16 -6.52 -5.37 -18.72
CA GLN A 16 -7.82 -4.88 -18.27
C GLN A 16 -7.66 -3.77 -17.22
N LYS A 17 -8.13 -2.57 -17.54
CA LYS A 17 -8.18 -1.44 -16.60
C LYS A 17 -9.51 -1.43 -15.87
N THR A 18 -9.50 -1.68 -14.57
CA THR A 18 -10.63 -1.36 -13.69
C THR A 18 -10.47 0.09 -13.18
N PRO A 19 -11.49 0.96 -13.33
CA PRO A 19 -11.45 2.29 -12.73
C PRO A 19 -11.51 2.18 -11.20
N GLY A 20 -10.63 2.89 -10.48
CA GLY A 20 -10.82 3.21 -9.07
C GLY A 20 -9.71 2.81 -8.12
N HIS A 21 -9.06 1.65 -8.30
CA HIS A 21 -7.99 1.17 -7.40
C HIS A 21 -6.74 0.77 -8.19
N LEU A 22 -5.57 1.22 -7.72
CA LEU A 22 -4.27 0.96 -8.36
C LEU A 22 -3.50 -0.16 -7.69
N GLY A 23 -3.82 -0.44 -6.43
CA GLY A 23 -3.29 -1.54 -5.68
C GLY A 23 -4.29 -2.02 -4.64
N ALA A 24 -3.97 -3.14 -4.03
CA ALA A 24 -4.68 -3.71 -2.89
C ALA A 24 -3.73 -4.58 -2.07
N SER A 25 -3.99 -4.60 -0.77
CA SER A 25 -3.40 -5.51 0.20
C SER A 25 -4.50 -6.06 1.11
N ILE A 26 -4.20 -7.18 1.78
CA ILE A 26 -5.10 -7.76 2.79
C ILE A 26 -4.36 -7.70 4.13
N PRO A 27 -4.63 -6.67 4.95
CA PRO A 27 -4.02 -6.52 6.25
C PRO A 27 -4.71 -7.48 7.23
N MET A 28 -4.09 -8.63 7.48
CA MET A 28 -4.57 -9.62 8.45
C MET A 28 -3.40 -10.12 9.29
N ARG A 29 -3.55 -10.08 10.60
CA ARG A 29 -2.51 -10.50 11.56
C ARG A 29 -2.07 -11.95 11.40
N GLU A 30 -2.98 -12.82 10.96
CA GLU A 30 -2.72 -14.25 10.72
C GLU A 30 -1.99 -14.50 9.38
N ASN A 31 -1.86 -13.48 8.52
CA ASN A 31 -1.18 -13.60 7.25
C ASN A 31 0.34 -13.61 7.44
N SER A 32 0.91 -14.81 7.53
CA SER A 32 2.36 -15.03 7.61
C SER A 32 3.13 -14.70 6.33
N ARG A 33 2.43 -14.38 5.23
CA ARG A 33 3.02 -14.05 3.91
C ARG A 33 2.25 -12.89 3.26
N PRO A 34 2.38 -11.66 3.79
CA PRO A 34 1.69 -10.50 3.28
C PRO A 34 2.00 -10.23 1.79
N LEU A 35 0.97 -9.81 1.06
CA LEU A 35 1.05 -9.51 -0.37
C LEU A 35 0.47 -8.11 -0.65
N ILE A 36 1.13 -7.41 -1.57
CA ILE A 36 0.64 -6.20 -2.22
C ILE A 36 0.48 -6.52 -3.70
N ALA A 37 -0.70 -6.24 -4.26
CA ALA A 37 -0.97 -6.43 -5.67
C ALA A 37 -1.33 -5.10 -6.33
N LEU A 38 -0.68 -4.78 -7.46
CA LEU A 38 -1.02 -3.64 -8.31
C LEU A 38 -1.85 -4.13 -9.49
N THR A 39 -2.86 -3.33 -9.85
CA THR A 39 -3.80 -3.72 -10.92
C THR A 39 -3.12 -3.76 -12.28
N GLY A 40 -2.12 -2.90 -12.52
CA GLY A 40 -1.33 -2.88 -13.74
C GLY A 40 -0.18 -1.88 -13.69
N PRO A 41 0.59 -1.74 -14.79
CA PRO A 41 1.72 -0.83 -14.85
C PRO A 41 1.27 0.64 -14.71
N THR A 42 2.00 1.41 -13.90
CA THR A 42 1.84 2.85 -13.76
C THR A 42 3.20 3.55 -13.83
N GLU A 43 3.20 4.89 -13.87
CA GLU A 43 4.44 5.67 -13.75
C GLU A 43 5.24 5.27 -12.49
N GLY A 44 6.57 5.36 -12.55
CA GLY A 44 7.45 4.88 -11.47
C GLY A 44 7.16 5.54 -10.12
N GLY A 45 6.88 6.85 -10.08
CA GLY A 45 6.50 7.54 -8.84
C GLY A 45 5.19 7.00 -8.26
N ARG A 46 4.18 6.83 -9.11
CA ARG A 46 2.86 6.32 -8.73
C ARG A 46 2.91 4.86 -8.26
N THR A 47 3.74 4.03 -8.91
CA THR A 47 3.99 2.64 -8.50
C THR A 47 4.57 2.59 -7.09
N ARG A 48 5.62 3.39 -6.81
CA ARG A 48 6.24 3.44 -5.49
C ARG A 48 5.28 3.96 -4.43
N LEU A 49 4.53 5.01 -4.73
CA LEU A 49 3.51 5.57 -3.83
C LEU A 49 2.44 4.54 -3.49
N THR A 50 1.94 3.81 -4.50
CA THR A 50 0.91 2.78 -4.30
C THR A 50 1.45 1.64 -3.42
N ILE A 51 2.67 1.14 -3.69
CA ILE A 51 3.28 0.11 -2.85
C ILE A 51 3.46 0.59 -1.40
N ALA A 52 3.95 1.82 -1.22
CA ALA A 52 4.16 2.38 0.10
C ALA A 52 2.85 2.63 0.87
N HIS A 53 1.79 3.03 0.16
CA HIS A 53 0.45 3.18 0.73
C HIS A 53 -0.11 1.84 1.22
N GLU A 54 -0.08 0.80 0.37
CA GLU A 54 -0.53 -0.54 0.74
C GLU A 54 0.31 -1.14 1.89
N LEU A 55 1.61 -0.84 1.93
CA LEU A 55 2.46 -1.19 3.05
C LEU A 55 1.99 -0.52 4.36
N GLY A 56 1.54 0.73 4.31
CA GLY A 56 0.94 1.42 5.45
C GLY A 56 -0.26 0.65 6.01
N HIS A 57 -1.16 0.17 5.14
CA HIS A 57 -2.27 -0.67 5.57
C HIS A 57 -1.82 -1.97 6.23
N LEU A 58 -0.84 -2.67 5.65
CA LEU A 58 -0.29 -3.90 6.25
C LEU A 58 0.31 -3.67 7.64
N LEU A 59 0.91 -2.50 7.90
CA LEU A 59 1.55 -2.19 9.17
C LEU A 59 0.56 -1.70 10.24
N PHE A 60 -0.41 -0.87 9.86
CA PHE A 60 -1.25 -0.16 10.85
C PHE A 60 -2.69 -0.71 10.95
N ASP A 61 -3.15 -1.45 9.95
CA ASP A 61 -4.56 -1.80 9.80
C ASP A 61 -4.84 -3.31 9.89
N ALA A 62 -3.86 -4.10 10.34
CA ALA A 62 -3.94 -5.57 10.44
C ALA A 62 -5.01 -6.11 11.40
N ASP A 63 -5.53 -5.26 12.30
CA ASP A 63 -6.53 -5.59 13.31
C ASP A 63 -7.90 -4.90 13.06
N LEU A 64 -8.13 -4.33 11.87
CA LEU A 64 -9.40 -3.69 11.54
C LEU A 64 -10.56 -4.71 11.60
N ARG A 65 -11.58 -4.39 12.40
CA ARG A 65 -12.80 -5.21 12.55
C ARG A 65 -13.86 -4.90 11.49
N VAL A 66 -13.72 -3.78 10.80
CA VAL A 66 -14.64 -3.29 9.77
C VAL A 66 -13.86 -2.86 8.54
N PRO A 67 -14.40 -3.06 7.33
CA PRO A 67 -13.76 -2.58 6.12
C PRO A 67 -13.59 -1.05 6.13
N ILE A 68 -12.51 -0.56 5.54
CA ILE A 68 -12.28 0.86 5.33
C ILE A 68 -13.38 1.42 4.41
N ARG A 69 -14.14 2.40 4.90
CA ARG A 69 -15.29 2.97 4.18
C ARG A 69 -14.93 4.31 3.56
N GLY A 70 -14.24 4.25 2.42
CA GLY A 70 -14.01 5.39 1.53
C GLY A 70 -12.64 6.05 1.65
N THR A 71 -12.29 6.82 0.62
CA THR A 71 -10.95 7.34 0.31
C THR A 71 -10.46 8.49 1.21
N ARG A 72 -11.25 8.87 2.22
CA ARG A 72 -10.92 9.95 3.19
C ARG A 72 -10.99 9.46 4.63
N SER A 73 -11.01 8.16 4.83
CA SER A 73 -10.98 7.58 6.16
C SER A 73 -9.66 7.91 6.87
N PRO A 74 -9.62 7.89 8.22
CA PRO A 74 -8.37 8.04 8.96
C PRO A 74 -7.29 7.02 8.55
N GLU A 75 -7.70 5.81 8.17
CA GLU A 75 -6.83 4.74 7.69
C GLU A 75 -6.16 5.11 6.36
N GLU A 76 -6.94 5.60 5.39
CA GLU A 76 -6.43 6.05 4.08
C GLU A 76 -5.46 7.23 4.22
N ASN A 77 -5.82 8.21 5.05
CA ASN A 77 -4.94 9.36 5.31
C ASN A 77 -3.63 8.92 5.95
N ARG A 78 -3.68 8.03 6.95
CA ARG A 78 -2.48 7.49 7.61
C ARG A 78 -1.60 6.71 6.63
N ALA A 79 -2.19 5.93 5.74
CA ALA A 79 -1.44 5.20 4.71
C ALA A 79 -0.75 6.15 3.73
N PHE A 80 -1.41 7.25 3.31
CA PHE A 80 -0.78 8.29 2.51
C PHE A 80 0.34 9.04 3.24
N ASP A 81 0.12 9.42 4.50
CA ASP A 81 1.13 10.09 5.33
C ASP A 81 2.37 9.22 5.49
N PHE A 82 2.18 7.94 5.79
CA PHE A 82 3.26 6.96 5.85
C PHE A 82 4.01 6.85 4.52
N ALA A 83 3.29 6.74 3.40
CA ALA A 83 3.90 6.62 2.09
C ALA A 83 4.73 7.85 1.72
N GLY A 84 4.25 9.05 2.05
CA GLY A 84 4.98 10.30 1.87
C GLY A 84 6.27 10.34 2.68
N ALA A 85 6.17 10.05 3.98
CA ALA A 85 7.32 10.03 4.89
C ALA A 85 8.38 8.99 4.49
N LEU A 86 7.96 7.83 3.98
CA LEU A 86 8.85 6.76 3.53
C LEU A 86 9.60 7.13 2.25
N LEU A 87 8.88 7.67 1.26
CA LEU A 87 9.44 7.92 -0.08
C LEU A 87 10.19 9.23 -0.19
N VAL A 88 9.80 10.23 0.60
CA VAL A 88 10.42 11.56 0.62
C VAL A 88 10.73 11.94 2.06
N PRO A 89 11.78 11.35 2.67
CA PRO A 89 12.13 11.64 4.05
C PRO A 89 12.45 13.13 4.23
N GLU A 90 12.05 13.74 5.34
CA GLU A 90 12.24 15.18 5.58
C GLU A 90 13.68 15.66 5.36
N LYS A 91 14.67 14.83 5.73
CA LYS A 91 16.09 15.13 5.52
C LYS A 91 16.45 15.37 4.04
N VAL A 92 15.75 14.71 3.13
CA VAL A 92 15.97 14.81 1.68
C VAL A 92 15.26 16.03 1.09
N MET A 93 14.15 16.50 1.70
CA MET A 93 13.41 17.68 1.21
C MET A 93 14.01 19.03 1.63
N ARG A 94 14.78 19.04 2.73
CA ARG A 94 15.35 20.26 3.31
C ARG A 94 16.75 20.60 2.79
N GLU A 95 17.32 19.76 1.92
CA GLU A 95 18.54 19.99 1.15
C GLU A 95 18.22 20.65 -0.19
#